data_AF-A0A6J7RUK2-F1
#
_entry.id   AF-A0A6J7RUK2-F1
#
_cell.length_a   1.000
_cell.length_b   1.000
_cell.length_c   1.000
_cell.angle_alpha   90.00
_cell.angle_beta   90.00
_cell.angle_gamma   90.00
#
_symmetry.space_group_name_H-M   'P 1'
#
loop_
_entity.id
_entity.type
_entity.pdbx_description
1 polymer ?
#
loop_
_entity_poly.entity_id
_entity_poly.type
_entity_poly.pdbx_seq_one_letter_code
_entity_poly.pdbx_strand_id
1 'polypeptide(L)' 'MNIEDHHALSLAEVVAAVSARAEVSEAELVGLAPRAAFDGWPEHLVCRNRATLEDALGF' A
#
# COMPACT_ATOMS: atom_id res chain seq x y z
N MET A 1 -3.15 -3.53 -8.92
CA MET A 1 -1.98 -3.31 -9.81
C MET A 1 -0.75 -3.86 -9.12
N ASN A 2 0.30 -4.19 -9.85
CA ASN A 2 1.57 -4.61 -9.26
C ASN A 2 2.50 -3.41 -9.12
N ILE A 3 3.26 -3.39 -8.01
CA ILE A 3 4.36 -2.45 -7.78
C ILE A 3 5.62 -3.30 -7.70
N GLU A 4 6.46 -3.20 -8.72
CA GLU A 4 7.66 -4.04 -8.85
C GLU A 4 8.78 -3.60 -7.89
N ASP A 5 8.86 -2.30 -7.59
CA ASP A 5 9.84 -1.73 -6.65
C ASP A 5 9.21 -0.58 -5.85
N HIS A 6 8.93 -0.83 -4.57
CA HIS A 6 8.30 0.14 -3.67
C HIS A 6 9.26 1.24 -3.20
N HIS A 7 10.56 1.13 -3.46
CA HIS A 7 11.53 2.19 -3.20
C HIS A 7 11.58 3.21 -4.35
N ALA A 8 11.33 2.75 -5.58
CA ALA A 8 11.31 3.62 -6.76
C ALA A 8 9.93 4.28 -6.97
N LEU A 9 8.84 3.61 -6.59
CA LEU A 9 7.49 4.12 -6.63
C LEU A 9 6.72 3.67 -5.40
N SER A 10 6.43 4.59 -4.48
CA SER A 10 5.73 4.27 -3.24
C SER A 10 4.24 4.01 -3.47
N LEU A 11 3.63 3.24 -2.57
CA LEU A 11 2.18 3.07 -2.55
C LEU A 11 1.44 4.41 -2.35
N ALA A 12 2.02 5.33 -1.58
CA ALA A 12 1.45 6.66 -1.34
C ALA A 12 1.38 7.50 -2.63
N GLU A 13 2.43 7.49 -3.46
CA GLU A 13 2.45 8.18 -4.75
C GLU A 13 1.41 7.61 -5.72
N VAL A 14 1.26 6.28 -5.73
CA VAL A 14 0.23 5.61 -6.52
C VAL A 14 -1.16 6.05 -6.09
N VAL A 15 -1.45 6.02 -4.79
CA VAL A 15 -2.74 6.49 -4.26
C VAL A 15 -2.97 7.95 -4.64
N ALA A 16 -1.99 8.83 -4.47
CA ALA A 16 -2.11 10.24 -4.84
C ALA A 16 -2.41 10.42 -6.34
N ALA A 17 -1.74 9.66 -7.21
CA ALA A 17 -1.94 9.73 -8.65
C ALA A 17 -3.32 9.22 -9.09
N VAL A 18 -3.84 8.18 -8.45
CA VAL A 18 -5.20 7.66 -8.69
C VAL A 18 -6.25 8.63 -8.14
N SER A 19 -6.07 9.12 -6.91
CA SER A 19 -6.95 10.08 -6.25
C SER A 19 -7.09 11.40 -7.01
N ALA A 20 -6.06 11.82 -7.75
CA ALA A 20 -6.13 12.98 -8.64
C ALA A 20 -7.09 12.80 -9.83
N ARG A 21 -7.53 11.57 -10.11
CA ARG A 21 -8.37 11.22 -11.26
C ARG A 21 -9.73 10.65 -10.87
N ALA A 22 -9.84 10.00 -9.71
CA ALA A 22 -11.06 9.40 -9.21
C ALA A 22 -11.04 9.31 -7.69
N GLU A 23 -12.21 9.27 -7.06
CA GLU A 23 -12.30 9.00 -5.61
C GLU A 23 -11.83 7.57 -5.30
N VAL A 24 -10.99 7.43 -4.26
CA VAL A 24 -10.49 6.14 -3.77
C VAL A 24 -11.07 5.91 -2.38
N SER A 25 -12.01 4.96 -2.27
CA SER A 25 -12.66 4.61 -1.00
C SER A 25 -11.86 3.60 -0.17
N GLU A 26 -11.19 2.66 -0.84
CA GLU A 26 -10.38 1.62 -0.20
C GLU A 26 -9.34 1.05 -1.17
N ALA A 27 -8.36 0.32 -0.62
CA ALA A 27 -7.44 -0.53 -1.34
C ALA A 27 -7.44 -1.95 -0.78
N GLU A 28 -6.91 -2.91 -1.53
CA GLU A 28 -6.72 -4.29 -1.07
C GLU A 28 -5.31 -4.75 -1.42
N LEU A 29 -4.60 -5.32 -0.44
CA LEU A 29 -3.33 -6.00 -0.67
C LEU A 29 -3.59 -7.45 -1.09
N VAL A 30 -2.90 -7.89 -2.14
CA VAL A 30 -2.89 -9.29 -2.57
C VAL A 30 -1.51 -9.87 -2.25
N GLY A 31 -1.48 -10.91 -1.42
CA GLY A 31 -0.25 -11.48 -0.88
C GLY A 31 0.22 -10.74 0.39
N LEU A 32 1.53 -10.70 0.60
CA LEU A 32 2.16 -9.97 1.71
C LEU A 32 3.17 -8.98 1.12
N ALA A 33 3.25 -7.80 1.72
CA ALA A 33 4.22 -6.77 1.41
C ALA A 33 5.08 -6.48 2.65
N PRO A 34 6.34 -6.01 2.49
CA PRO A 34 7.11 -5.55 3.63
C PRO A 34 6.44 -4.32 4.25
N ARG A 35 6.59 -4.15 5.56
CA ARG A 35 6.04 -3.00 6.31
C ARG A 35 6.45 -1.66 5.71
N ALA A 36 7.71 -1.56 5.25
CA ALA A 36 8.25 -0.36 4.61
C ALA A 36 7.53 0.04 3.31
N ALA A 37 6.84 -0.89 2.62
CA ALA A 37 6.06 -0.54 1.43
C ALA A 37 4.87 0.37 1.75
N PHE A 38 4.40 0.35 3.01
CA PHE A 38 3.31 1.20 3.50
C PHE A 38 3.80 2.52 4.11
N ASP A 39 5.08 2.85 4.00
CA ASP A 39 5.59 4.14 4.46
C ASP A 39 4.88 5.29 3.71
N GLY A 40 4.35 6.25 4.47
CA GLY A 40 3.56 7.35 3.91
C GLY A 40 2.15 6.97 3.45
N TRP A 41 1.67 5.75 3.73
CA TRP A 41 0.31 5.35 3.40
C TRP A 41 -0.72 6.32 4.01
N PRO A 42 -1.71 6.82 3.24
CA PRO A 42 -2.67 7.81 3.75
C PRO A 42 -3.51 7.26 4.91
N GLU A 43 -3.51 7.96 6.05
CA GLU A 43 -4.17 7.51 7.27
C GLU A 43 -5.69 7.30 7.12
N HIS A 44 -6.32 8.07 6.23
CA HIS A 44 -7.76 7.99 5.98
C HIS A 44 -8.16 6.82 5.07
N LEU A 45 -7.21 6.22 4.35
CA LEU A 45 -7.51 5.20 3.36
C LEU A 45 -7.35 3.80 3.95
N VAL A 46 -8.44 3.04 4.00
CA VAL A 46 -8.41 1.65 4.47
C VAL A 46 -7.74 0.77 3.42
N CYS A 47 -6.82 -0.09 3.88
CA CYS A 47 -6.27 -1.19 3.09
C CYS A 47 -6.76 -2.52 3.66
N ARG A 48 -7.56 -3.27 2.90
CA ARG A 48 -7.96 -4.64 3.23
C ARG A 48 -6.77 -5.58 3.09
N ASN A 49 -6.72 -6.61 3.95
CA ASN A 49 -5.64 -7.60 4.00
C ASN A 49 -4.24 -7.00 4.25
N ARG A 50 -4.13 -5.92 5.05
CA ARG A 50 -2.89 -5.17 5.31
C ARG A 50 -1.82 -5.92 6.14
N ALA A 51 -1.95 -7.22 6.38
CA ALA A 51 -0.91 -7.96 7.07
C ALA A 51 0.39 -7.88 6.27
N THR A 52 1.49 -7.56 6.94
CA THR A 52 2.81 -7.44 6.34
C THR A 52 3.58 -8.77 6.43
N LEU A 53 4.71 -8.85 5.72
CA LEU A 53 5.65 -9.97 5.86
C LEU A 53 6.12 -10.09 7.32
N GLU A 54 6.43 -8.96 7.94
CA GLU A 54 6.83 -8.82 9.33
C GLU A 54 5.76 -9.34 10.29
N ASP A 55 4.49 -9.01 10.07
CA ASP A 55 3.37 -9.53 10.88
C ASP A 55 3.22 -11.05 10.75
N ALA A 56 3.40 -11.59 9.54
CA ALA A 56 3.25 -13.01 9.26
C ALA A 56 4.44 -13.85 9.75
N LEU A 57 5.64 -13.28 9.77
CA LEU A 57 6.89 -14.00 10.06
C LEU A 57 7.49 -13.65 11.43
N GLY A 58 7.02 -12.59 12.09
CA GLY A 58 7.35 -12.24 13.47
C GLY A 58 8.68 -11.48 13.66
N PHE A 59 9.05 -10.58 12.74
CA PHE A 59 10.26 -9.75 12.83
C PHE A 59 10.05 -8.27 12.49
#